data_AF-A0A953W224-F1
#
_entry.id   AF-A0A953W224-F1
#
_cell.length_a   1.000
_cell.length_b   1.000
_cell.length_c   1.000
_cell.angle_alpha   90.00
_cell.angle_beta   90.00
_cell.angle_gamma   90.00
#
_symmetry.space_group_name_H-M   'P 1'
#
loop_
_entity.id
_entity.type
_entity.pdbx_description
1 polymer ?
#
loop_
_entity_poly.entity_id
_entity_poly.type
_entity_poly.pdbx_seq_one_letter_code
_entity_poly.pdbx_strand_id
1 'polypeptide(L)'
;MTEMAHGALPQAQGEPIFPKWWRTIDHWTLVCVLALFGVGLLLGLAASPPLAERNGLPPFYYVQKQAIFGAMAFVTMLFCSMMDPVQVRRFGVIGFGLAFVALILLPFFGTNFGKGAVR
;
A
#
# COMPACT_ATOMS: atom_id res chain seq x y z
N MET A 1 36.71 39.25 -11.19
CA MET A 1 37.61 38.94 -10.06
C MET A 1 36.88 38.78 -8.72
N THR A 2 35.54 38.71 -8.69
CA THR A 2 34.73 38.56 -7.46
C THR A 2 34.20 37.13 -7.22
N GLU A 3 34.28 36.25 -8.23
CA GLU A 3 33.81 34.86 -8.13
C GLU A 3 34.81 33.92 -7.44
N MET A 4 36.08 34.31 -7.30
CA MET A 4 37.11 33.47 -6.67
C MET A 4 37.22 33.66 -5.14
N ALA A 5 36.47 34.60 -4.55
CA ALA A 5 36.50 34.90 -3.12
C ALA A 5 35.47 34.10 -2.31
N HIS A 6 34.46 33.52 -2.96
CA HIS A 6 33.48 32.64 -2.34
C HIS A 6 33.72 31.22 -2.85
N GLY A 7 34.59 30.49 -2.13
CA GLY A 7 34.81 29.08 -2.37
C GLY A 7 33.47 28.35 -2.54
N ALA A 8 33.39 27.50 -3.55
CA ALA A 8 32.21 26.71 -3.88
C ALA A 8 31.57 26.18 -2.60
N LEU A 9 30.38 26.68 -2.26
CA LEU A 9 29.65 26.24 -1.07
C LEU A 9 29.58 24.71 -1.12
N PRO A 10 29.96 23.99 -0.05
CA PRO A 10 29.87 22.54 -0.02
C PRO A 10 28.46 22.16 -0.43
N GLN A 11 28.33 21.46 -1.56
CA GLN A 11 27.08 20.93 -2.03
C GLN A 11 26.56 20.04 -0.90
N ALA A 12 25.53 20.51 -0.19
CA ALA A 12 24.96 19.78 0.95
C ALA A 12 24.63 18.38 0.45
N GLN A 13 25.39 17.39 0.92
CA GLN A 13 25.16 15.99 0.60
C GLN A 13 23.71 15.70 0.96
N GLY A 14 22.89 15.35 -0.04
CA GLY A 14 21.47 15.10 0.18
C GLY A 14 21.30 14.08 1.30
N GLU A 15 20.49 14.41 2.31
CA GLU A 15 20.26 13.50 3.43
C GLU A 15 19.73 12.15 2.91
N PRO A 16 20.26 11.02 3.40
CA PRO A 16 19.80 9.70 2.99
C PRO A 16 18.31 9.51 3.34
N ILE A 17 17.57 8.88 2.42
CA ILE A 17 16.10 8.77 2.48
C ILE A 17 15.64 7.95 3.69
N PHE A 18 16.32 6.83 4.00
CA PHE A 18 15.93 5.94 5.10
C PHE A 18 16.06 6.59 6.49
N PRO A 19 17.20 7.21 6.88
CA PRO A 19 17.32 7.87 8.18
C PRO A 19 16.38 9.06 8.33
N LYS A 20 16.16 9.83 7.25
CA LYS A 20 15.20 10.93 7.22
C LYS A 20 13.78 10.42 7.46
N TRP A 21 13.37 9.41 6.69
CA TRP A 21 12.04 8.81 6.78
C TRP A 21 11.72 8.29 8.18
N TRP A 22 12.64 7.53 8.78
CA TRP A 22 12.44 6.98 10.13
C TRP A 22 12.24 8.09 11.17
N ARG A 23 12.89 9.24 11.02
CA ARG A 23 12.71 10.36 11.96
C ARG A 23 11.40 11.12 11.74
N THR A 24 10.92 11.17 10.50
CA THR A 24 9.75 11.98 10.12
C THR A 24 8.43 11.23 10.22
N ILE A 25 8.44 9.89 10.19
CA ILE A 25 7.22 9.09 10.21
C ILE A 25 6.56 9.10 11.59
N ASP A 26 5.22 9.15 11.61
CA ASP A 26 4.45 8.94 12.83
C ASP A 26 4.40 7.44 13.18
N HIS A 27 5.13 7.09 14.23
CA HIS A 27 5.24 5.73 14.71
C HIS A 27 3.94 5.22 15.35
N TRP A 28 3.11 6.10 15.92
CA TRP A 28 1.83 5.70 16.51
C TRP A 28 0.86 5.26 15.44
N THR A 29 0.74 6.02 14.36
CA THR A 29 -0.07 5.62 13.21
C THR A 29 0.42 4.29 12.62
N LEU A 30 1.73 4.11 12.49
CA LEU A 30 2.31 2.86 11.98
C LEU A 30 2.00 1.66 12.90
N VAL A 31 2.14 1.83 14.21
CA VAL A 31 1.79 0.80 15.21
C VAL A 31 0.29 0.49 15.16
N CYS A 32 -0.58 1.48 15.06
CA CYS A 32 -2.03 1.29 14.94
C CYS A 32 -2.40 0.48 13.71
N VAL A 33 -1.80 0.78 12.55
CA VAL A 33 -2.04 0.03 11.30
C VAL A 33 -1.56 -1.42 11.44
N LEU A 34 -0.37 -1.64 11.98
CA LEU A 34 0.15 -2.99 12.23
C LEU A 34 -0.71 -3.77 13.23
N ALA A 35 -1.18 -3.11 14.29
CA ALA A 35 -2.05 -3.71 15.30
C ALA A 35 -3.40 -4.10 14.70
N LEU A 36 -4.05 -3.21 13.94
CA LEU A 36 -5.31 -3.50 13.25
C LEU A 36 -5.17 -4.68 12.28
N PHE A 37 -4.08 -4.72 11.51
CA PHE A 37 -3.80 -5.84 10.62
C PHE A 37 -3.57 -7.14 11.39
N GLY A 38 -2.81 -7.10 12.49
CA GLY A 38 -2.57 -8.24 13.36
C GLY A 38 -3.86 -8.80 13.96
N VAL A 39 -4.73 -7.93 14.50
CA VAL A 39 -6.06 -8.31 15.00
C VAL A 39 -6.90 -8.92 13.87
N GLY A 40 -6.90 -8.32 12.68
CA GLY A 40 -7.61 -8.85 11.52
C GLY A 40 -7.12 -10.25 11.10
N LEU A 41 -5.81 -10.52 11.18
CA LEU A 41 -5.26 -11.85 10.94
C LEU A 41 -5.63 -12.86 12.03
N LEU A 42 -5.61 -12.46 13.30
CA LEU A 42 -6.02 -13.32 14.42
C LEU A 42 -7.49 -13.74 14.29
N LEU A 43 -8.37 -12.78 13.99
CA LEU A 43 -9.78 -13.07 13.73
C LEU A 43 -9.95 -13.95 12.48
N GLY A 44 -9.15 -13.71 11.44
CA GLY A 44 -9.11 -14.53 10.23
C GLY A 44 -8.69 -15.99 10.53
N LEU A 45 -7.71 -16.21 11.41
CA LEU A 45 -7.29 -17.55 11.83
C LEU A 45 -8.40 -18.29 12.57
N ALA A 46 -9.20 -17.59 13.39
CA ALA A 46 -10.33 -18.20 14.08
C ALA A 46 -11.51 -18.51 13.13
N ALA A 47 -11.79 -17.63 12.18
CA ALA A 47 -12.97 -17.74 11.32
C ALA A 47 -12.73 -18.49 9.99
N SER A 48 -11.49 -18.59 9.51
CA SER A 48 -11.20 -19.15 8.19
C SER A 48 -11.34 -20.67 8.06
N PRO A 49 -10.96 -21.52 9.05
CA PRO A 49 -11.09 -22.97 8.89
C PRO A 49 -12.53 -23.45 8.61
N PRO A 50 -13.57 -23.04 9.37
CA PRO A 50 -14.93 -23.50 9.11
C PRO A 50 -15.49 -22.95 7.79
N LEU A 51 -15.02 -21.79 7.32
CA LEU A 51 -15.43 -21.23 6.03
C LEU A 51 -14.74 -21.93 4.86
N ALA A 52 -13.46 -22.26 5.00
CA ALA A 52 -12.68 -22.98 4.00
C ALA A 52 -13.23 -24.39 3.80
N GLU A 53 -13.54 -25.09 4.89
CA GLU A 53 -14.14 -26.43 4.84
C GLU A 53 -15.48 -26.44 4.08
N ARG A 54 -16.36 -25.46 4.34
CA ARG A 54 -17.62 -25.28 3.60
C ARG A 54 -17.43 -25.04 2.11
N ASN A 55 -16.30 -24.48 1.71
CA ASN A 55 -15.96 -24.19 0.32
C ASN A 55 -15.06 -25.29 -0.30
N GLY A 56 -14.78 -26.39 0.41
CA GLY A 56 -13.91 -27.47 -0.06
C GLY A 56 -12.43 -27.06 -0.20
N LEU A 57 -12.00 -26.03 0.54
CA LEU A 57 -10.65 -25.47 0.49
C LEU A 57 -9.80 -25.89 1.70
N PRO A 58 -8.46 -25.82 1.61
CA PRO A 58 -7.59 -26.06 2.76
C PRO A 58 -7.89 -25.11 3.93
N PRO A 59 -7.79 -25.56 5.20
CA PRO A 59 -8.23 -24.80 6.38
C PRO A 59 -7.69 -23.36 6.50
N PHE A 60 -6.46 -23.10 6.07
CA PHE A 60 -5.81 -21.79 6.19
C PHE A 60 -5.73 -21.00 4.88
N TYR A 61 -6.48 -21.41 3.84
CA TYR A 61 -6.40 -20.80 2.52
C TYR A 61 -6.62 -19.28 2.55
N TYR A 62 -7.66 -18.81 3.25
CA TYR A 62 -7.99 -17.38 3.32
C TYR A 62 -6.96 -16.56 4.10
N VAL A 63 -6.44 -17.10 5.20
CA VAL A 63 -5.42 -16.41 6.02
C VAL A 63 -4.12 -16.30 5.24
N GLN A 64 -3.72 -17.35 4.52
CA GLN A 64 -2.53 -17.31 3.68
C GLN A 64 -2.66 -16.22 2.62
N LYS A 65 -3.82 -16.10 1.96
CA LYS A 65 -4.08 -15.02 1.00
C LYS A 65 -4.04 -13.64 1.67
N GLN A 66 -4.68 -13.49 2.83
CA GLN A 66 -4.67 -12.23 3.59
C GLN A 66 -3.26 -11.83 3.99
N ALA A 67 -2.41 -12.78 4.39
CA ALA A 67 -1.01 -12.52 4.72
C ALA A 67 -0.21 -12.07 3.48
N ILE A 68 -0.40 -12.72 2.33
CA ILE A 68 0.29 -12.34 1.08
C ILE A 68 -0.14 -10.94 0.62
N PHE A 69 -1.44 -10.66 0.57
CA PHE A 69 -1.95 -9.34 0.18
C PHE A 69 -1.58 -8.27 1.20
N GLY A 70 -1.61 -8.59 2.50
CA GLY A 70 -1.17 -7.70 3.56
C GLY A 70 0.31 -7.34 3.46
N ALA A 71 1.18 -8.33 3.21
CA ALA A 71 2.60 -8.07 2.99
C ALA A 71 2.84 -7.15 1.79
N MET A 72 2.16 -7.38 0.66
CA MET A 72 2.22 -6.48 -0.49
C MET A 72 1.73 -5.07 -0.14
N ALA A 73 0.63 -4.96 0.61
CA ALA A 73 0.09 -3.67 1.05
C ALA A 73 1.09 -2.90 1.94
N PHE A 74 1.77 -3.57 2.87
CA PHE A 74 2.80 -2.93 3.69
C PHE A 74 3.99 -2.45 2.88
N VAL A 75 4.45 -3.26 1.92
CA VAL A 75 5.52 -2.85 1.01
C VAL A 75 5.09 -1.61 0.22
N THR A 76 3.89 -1.61 -0.37
CA THR A 76 3.36 -0.45 -1.09
C THR A 76 3.22 0.78 -0.20
N MET A 77 2.73 0.61 1.04
CA MET A 77 2.61 1.68 2.03
C MET A 77 3.97 2.32 2.34
N LEU A 78 4.98 1.49 2.62
CA LEU A 78 6.34 1.96 2.92
C LEU A 78 6.91 2.76 1.74
N PHE A 79 6.84 2.21 0.52
CA PHE A 79 7.29 2.93 -0.68
C PHE A 79 6.55 4.25 -0.89
N CYS A 80 5.22 4.25 -0.78
CA CYS A 80 4.41 5.45 -0.95
C CYS A 80 4.75 6.53 0.10
N SER A 81 5.03 6.12 1.34
CA SER A 81 5.41 7.04 2.42
C SER A 81 6.77 7.72 2.23
N MET A 82 7.63 7.17 1.37
CA MET A 82 8.94 7.73 1.04
C MET A 82 8.91 8.57 -0.25
N MET A 83 7.78 8.63 -0.96
CA MET A 83 7.65 9.39 -2.21
C MET A 83 7.52 10.89 -1.97
N ASP A 84 8.04 11.67 -2.92
CA ASP A 84 7.85 13.12 -2.89
C ASP A 84 6.38 13.49 -3.18
N PRO A 85 5.83 14.56 -2.58
CA PRO A 85 4.45 15.01 -2.81
C PRO A 85 4.13 15.30 -4.29
N VAL A 86 5.13 15.64 -5.10
CA VAL A 86 4.97 15.83 -6.56
C VAL A 86 4.72 14.49 -7.26
N GLN A 87 5.46 13.45 -6.88
CA GLN A 87 5.28 12.10 -7.44
C GLN A 87 3.92 11.53 -7.01
N VAL A 88 3.55 11.67 -5.74
CA VAL A 88 2.25 11.23 -5.23
C VAL A 88 1.10 11.86 -6.02
N ARG A 89 1.17 13.17 -6.31
CA ARG A 89 0.17 13.85 -7.14
C ARG A 89 0.11 13.31 -8.57
N ARG A 90 1.25 13.05 -9.22
CA ARG A 90 1.29 12.48 -10.58
C ARG A 90 0.70 11.08 -10.62
N PHE A 91 1.12 10.20 -9.70
CA PHE A 91 0.55 8.86 -9.58
C PHE A 91 -0.93 8.89 -9.23
N GLY A 92 -1.38 9.86 -8.42
CA GLY A 92 -2.79 10.06 -8.11
C GLY A 92 -3.63 10.38 -9.36
N VAL A 93 -3.17 11.32 -10.22
CA VAL A 93 -3.89 11.68 -11.46
C VAL A 93 -3.89 10.52 -12.45
N ILE A 94 -2.76 9.85 -12.64
CA ILE A 94 -2.65 8.68 -13.52
C ILE A 94 -3.54 7.54 -12.99
N GLY A 95 -3.46 7.25 -11.70
CA GLY A 95 -4.25 6.22 -11.03
C GLY A 95 -5.75 6.49 -11.11
N PHE A 96 -6.16 7.76 -10.96
CA PHE A 96 -7.55 8.16 -11.14
C PHE A 96 -8.02 7.90 -12.58
N GLY A 97 -7.25 8.31 -13.59
CA GLY A 97 -7.58 8.05 -14.99
C GLY A 97 -7.71 6.55 -15.29
N LEU A 98 -6.77 5.74 -14.79
CA LEU A 98 -6.82 4.29 -14.94
C LEU A 98 -8.02 3.67 -14.24
N ALA A 99 -8.33 4.08 -13.02
CA ALA A 99 -9.50 3.59 -12.27
C ALA A 99 -10.81 3.97 -12.95
N PHE A 100 -10.89 5.18 -13.51
CA PHE A 100 -12.06 5.64 -14.25
C PHE A 100 -12.28 4.82 -15.53
N VAL A 101 -11.22 4.56 -16.29
CA VAL A 101 -11.28 3.68 -17.46
C VAL A 101 -11.68 2.26 -17.05
N ALA A 102 -11.10 1.71 -15.99
CA ALA A 102 -11.47 0.39 -15.47
C ALA A 102 -12.95 0.31 -15.09
N LEU A 103 -13.52 1.38 -14.52
CA LEU A 103 -14.95 1.49 -14.20
C LEU A 103 -15.83 1.48 -15.45
N ILE A 104 -15.44 2.18 -16.52
CA ILE A 104 -16.16 2.16 -17.80
C ILE A 104 -16.11 0.76 -18.44
N LEU A 105 -15.01 0.04 -18.24
CA LEU A 105 -14.81 -1.30 -18.79
C LEU A 105 -15.51 -2.41 -18.00
N LEU A 106 -15.99 -2.12 -16.80
CA LEU A 106 -16.65 -3.08 -15.91
C LEU A 106 -17.83 -3.83 -16.55
N PRO A 107 -18.74 -3.21 -17.34
CA PRO A 107 -19.85 -3.94 -17.97
C PRO A 107 -19.40 -4.96 -19.02
N PHE A 108 -18.22 -4.77 -19.62
CA PHE A 108 -17.70 -5.64 -20.68
C PHE A 108 -16.83 -6.78 -20.11
N PHE A 109 -16.05 -6.49 -19.07
CA PHE A 109 -15.06 -7.43 -18.52
C PHE A 109 -15.33 -7.89 -17.09
N GLY A 110 -16.27 -7.25 -16.39
CA GLY A 110 -16.56 -7.55 -15.00
C GLY A 110 -17.35 -8.84 -14.82
N THR A 111 -17.26 -9.40 -13.62
CA THR A 111 -17.90 -10.68 -13.27
C THR A 111 -19.09 -10.43 -12.36
N ASN A 112 -20.19 -11.15 -12.58
CA ASN A 112 -21.35 -11.08 -11.71
C ASN A 112 -21.36 -12.29 -10.77
N PHE A 113 -21.21 -12.04 -9.48
CA PHE A 113 -21.26 -13.07 -8.43
C PHE A 113 -22.68 -13.29 -7.87
N GLY A 114 -23.72 -12.96 -8.63
CA GLY A 114 -25.13 -13.15 -8.23
C GLY A 114 -25.64 -12.13 -7.21
N LYS A 115 -24.96 -10.99 -7.05
CA LYS A 115 -25.27 -9.95 -6.05
C LYS A 115 -25.87 -8.68 -6.67
N GLY A 116 -26.49 -8.81 -7.86
CA GLY A 116 -27.21 -7.72 -8.54
C GLY A 116 -26.33 -6.64 -9.20
N ALA A 117 -25.00 -6.69 -9.05
CA ALA A 117 -24.07 -5.76 -9.64
C ALA A 117 -22.83 -6.48 -10.18
N VAL A 118 -22.38 -6.07 -11.36
CA VAL A 118 -21.12 -6.49 -11.97
C VAL A 118 -19.98 -5.80 -11.22
N ARG A 119 -18.91 -6.53 -10.93
CA ARG A 119 -17.73 -6.05 -10.19
C ARG A 119 -16.45 -6.50 -10.87
#